data_AF-A0A960VA57-F1
#
_entry.id   AF-A0A960VA57-F1
#
_cell.length_a   1.000
_cell.length_b   1.000
_cell.length_c   1.000
_cell.angle_alpha   90.00
_cell.angle_beta   90.00
_cell.angle_gamma   90.00
#
_symmetry.space_group_name_H-M   'P 1'
#
loop_
_entity.id
_entity.type
_entity.pdbx_description
1 polymer ?
#
loop_
_entity_poly.entity_id
_entity_poly.type
_entity_poly.pdbx_seq_one_letter_code
_entity_poly.pdbx_strand_id
1 'polypeptide(L)' 'MPLVSEFFGIKIYMYWEDHSPPHFHAEYGEMKIFREKWKD' A
#
# COMPACT_ATOMS: atom_id res chain seq x y z
N MET A 1 -7.88 3.31 -3.77
CA MET A 1 -6.61 3.82 -3.22
C MET A 1 -6.61 5.33 -3.07
N PRO A 2 -7.05 5.88 -1.93
CA PRO A 2 -6.55 7.19 -1.52
C PRO A 2 -5.04 7.12 -1.24
N LEU A 3 -4.27 8.12 -1.71
CA LEU A 3 -2.92 8.40 -1.22
C LEU A 3 -3.05 9.03 0.16
N VAL A 4 -2.44 8.42 1.17
CA VAL A 4 -2.55 8.84 2.58
C VAL A 4 -1.37 9.70 3.01
N SER A 5 -0.17 9.39 2.50
CA SER A 5 1.06 10.11 2.84
C SER A 5 2.09 10.00 1.72
N GLU A 6 2.94 11.01 1.58
CA GLU A 6 4.09 11.02 0.68
C GLU A 6 5.30 11.67 1.34
N PHE A 7 6.44 10.96 1.36
CA PHE A 7 7.70 11.47 1.87
C PHE A 7 8.89 10.75 1.23
N PHE A 8 10.00 11.45 1.00
CA PHE A 8 11.22 10.88 0.37
C PHE A 8 10.96 10.09 -0.93
N GLY A 9 9.91 10.43 -1.69
CA GLY A 9 9.50 9.70 -2.90
C GLY A 9 8.77 8.37 -2.66
N ILE A 10 8.44 8.06 -1.40
CA ILE A 10 7.64 6.92 -0.98
C ILE A 10 6.18 7.37 -0.91
N LYS A 11 5.29 6.68 -1.62
CA LYS A 11 3.85 6.89 -1.61
C LYS A 11 3.15 5.79 -0.84
N ILE A 12 2.38 6.17 0.18
CA ILE A 12 1.60 5.24 1.00
C ILE A 12 0.13 5.36 0.62
N TYR A 13 -0.42 4.29 0.07
CA TYR A 13 -1.84 4.13 -0.21
C TYR A 13 -2.43 3.17 0.79
N MET A 14 -3.74 3.19 0.95
CA MET A 14 -4.40 2.15 1.72
C MET A 14 -5.69 1.79 0.91
N TYR A 15 -6.02 0.49 0.87
CA TYR A 15 -7.20 -0.08 0.19
C TYR A 15 -8.22 -0.62 1.20
N TRP A 16 -9.47 -0.10 1.20
CA TRP A 16 -10.53 -0.55 2.13
C TRP A 16 -11.30 -1.75 1.59
N GLU A 17 -11.32 -1.91 0.26
CA GLU A 17 -12.33 -2.72 -0.42
C GLU A 17 -11.80 -4.05 -0.96
N ASP A 18 -10.48 -4.24 -1.02
CA ASP A 18 -9.90 -5.40 -1.71
C ASP A 18 -9.90 -6.65 -0.81
N HIS A 19 -9.64 -6.49 0.49
CA HIS A 19 -9.71 -7.57 1.49
C HIS A 19 -9.62 -7.03 2.92
N SER A 20 -10.27 -7.73 3.86
CA SER A 20 -10.12 -7.50 5.30
C SER A 20 -8.91 -8.28 5.85
N PRO A 21 -8.13 -7.69 6.77
CA PRO A 21 -8.21 -6.32 7.25
C PRO A 21 -7.70 -5.31 6.21
N PRO A 22 -8.16 -4.04 6.29
CA PRO A 22 -7.60 -2.95 5.49
C PRO A 22 -6.07 -2.91 5.61
N HIS A 23 -5.39 -2.74 4.49
CA HIS A 23 -3.93 -2.84 4.44
C HIS A 23 -3.32 -1.67 3.65
N PHE A 24 -2.06 -1.36 3.98
CA PHE A 24 -1.28 -0.29 3.36
C PHE A 24 -0.45 -0.83 2.20
N HIS A 25 -0.34 -0.04 1.15
CA HIS A 25 0.53 -0.27 0.00
C HIS A 25 1.58 0.83 -0.06
N ALA A 26 2.83 0.45 -0.30
CA ALA A 26 3.94 1.39 -0.45
C ALA A 26 4.53 1.29 -1.86
N GLU A 27 4.67 2.44 -2.53
CA GLU A 27 5.32 2.57 -3.83
C GLU A 27 6.55 3.48 -3.71
N TYR A 28 7.64 3.11 -4.39
CA TYR A 28 8.84 3.95 -4.51
C TYR A 28 9.35 3.90 -5.96
N GLY A 29 9.33 5.04 -6.65
CA GLY A 29 9.63 5.10 -8.08
C GLY A 29 8.65 4.24 -8.90
N GLU A 30 9.18 3.39 -9.81
CA GLU A 30 8.39 2.40 -10.55
C GLU A 30 8.21 1.07 -9.79
N MET A 31 8.86 0.94 -8.62
CA MET A 31 8.84 -0.28 -7.84
C MET A 31 7.63 -0.27 -6.90
N LYS A 32 6.67 -1.15 -7.17
CA LYS A 32 5.53 -1.41 -6.29
C LYS A 32 5.83 -2.66 -5.45
N ILE A 33 5.95 -2.52 -4.13
CA ILE A 33 6.12 -3.68 -3.25
C ILE A 33 4.75 -4.07 -2.70
N PHE A 34 4.11 -5.03 -3.35
CA PHE A 34 2.97 -5.75 -2.81
C PHE A 34 3.49 -6.86 -1.90
N ARG A 35 3.78 -6.57 -0.62
CA ARG A 35 4.06 -7.63 0.36
C ARG A 35 2.80 -7.96 1.13
N GLU A 36 1.82 -8.54 0.44
CA GLU A 36 0.71 -9.24 1.06
C GLU A 36 1.21 -10.61 1.51
N LYS A 37 1.81 -10.65 2.70
CA LYS A 37 2.10 -11.91 3.36
C LYS A 37 1.19 -12.06 4.58
N TRP A 38 -0.08 -12.29 4.30
CA TRP A 38 -0.98 -12.99 5.21
C TRP A 38 -1.83 -13.94 4.36
N LYS A 39 -1.27 -15.13 4.09
CA LYS A 39 -2.12 -16.31 4.07
C LYS A 39 -2.61 -16.43 5.50
N ASP A 40 -3.82 -15.97 5.74
CA ASP A 40 -4.84 -16.50 6.66
C ASP A 40 -6.03 -15.51 6.66
#